data_AF-A0A6B3G422-F1
#
_entry.id   AF-A0A6B3G422-F1
#
_cell.length_a   1.000
_cell.length_b   1.000
_cell.length_c   1.000
_cell.angle_alpha   90.00
_cell.angle_beta   90.00
_cell.angle_gamma   90.00
#
_symmetry.space_group_name_H-M   'P 1'
#
loop_
_entity.id
_entity.type
_entity.pdbx_description
1 polymer ?
#
loop_
_entity_poly.entity_id
_entity_poly.type
_entity_poly.pdbx_seq_one_letter_code
_entity_poly.pdbx_strand_id
1 'polypeptide(L)'
;DKAYFTFRITAPHRLTAVAAGLPVEKTRHGSSTTWTYRTEHPMATELAQVSIGSSAVAHRTGPHGLPVRDVVPAADRKKLEPWLKKTPAQLEWMEQRVGRYPFETYGVLVADSPIGFALETQT
;
A
#
# COMPACT_ATOMS: atom_id res chain seq x y z
N ASP A 1 -14.68 0.23 -16.67
CA ASP A 1 -15.51 -0.63 -15.81
C ASP A 1 -14.76 -0.90 -14.50
N LYS A 2 -15.45 -1.21 -13.40
CA LYS A 2 -14.83 -1.51 -12.10
C LYS A 2 -15.00 -3.00 -11.75
N ALA A 3 -14.01 -3.56 -11.06
CA ALA A 3 -14.05 -4.95 -10.62
C ALA A 3 -13.35 -5.13 -9.26
N TYR A 4 -13.61 -6.27 -8.61
CA TYR A 4 -12.80 -6.73 -7.48
C TYR A 4 -11.50 -7.36 -7.99
N PHE A 5 -10.40 -7.11 -7.30
CA PHE A 5 -9.09 -7.64 -7.67
C PHE A 5 -8.57 -8.59 -6.59
N THR A 6 -7.99 -9.71 -7.03
CA THR A 6 -7.09 -10.52 -6.21
C THR A 6 -5.74 -10.58 -6.93
N PHE A 7 -4.72 -10.00 -6.31
CA PHE A 7 -3.35 -10.04 -6.80
C PHE A 7 -2.64 -11.23 -6.17
N ARG A 8 -2.01 -12.08 -6.99
CA ARG A 8 -1.07 -13.12 -6.55
C ARG A 8 0.26 -12.85 -7.22
N ILE A 9 1.25 -12.49 -6.42
CA ILE A 9 2.54 -12.02 -6.92
C ILE A 9 3.62 -12.91 -6.36
N THR A 10 4.41 -13.55 -7.22
CA THR A 10 5.57 -14.35 -6.83
C THR A 10 6.86 -13.63 -7.19
N ALA A 11 7.76 -13.47 -6.22
CA ALA A 11 9.05 -12.83 -6.43
C ALA A 11 10.15 -13.54 -5.62
N PRO A 12 11.45 -13.34 -5.94
CA PRO A 12 12.55 -13.83 -5.12
C PRO A 12 12.42 -13.40 -3.66
N HIS A 13 12.73 -14.28 -2.70
CA HIS A 13 12.49 -14.04 -1.27
C HIS A 13 13.21 -12.82 -0.67
N ARG A 14 14.24 -12.31 -1.37
CA ARG A 14 14.98 -11.09 -0.99
C ARG A 14 14.20 -9.80 -1.29
N LEU A 15 13.16 -9.87 -2.12
CA LEU A 15 12.30 -8.75 -2.49
C LEU A 15 10.99 -8.81 -1.70
N THR A 16 10.32 -7.67 -1.62
CA THR A 16 8.98 -7.52 -1.07
C THR A 16 8.03 -7.17 -2.22
N ALA A 17 6.92 -7.90 -2.33
CA ALA A 17 5.82 -7.54 -3.23
C ALA A 17 4.63 -6.98 -2.45
N VAL A 18 4.09 -5.85 -2.92
CA VAL A 18 2.88 -5.21 -2.38
C VAL A 18 1.95 -4.81 -3.51
N ALA A 19 0.64 -4.94 -3.30
CA ALA A 19 -0.39 -4.48 -4.21
C ALA A 19 -1.50 -3.71 -3.46
N ALA A 20 -2.45 -3.17 -4.20
CA ALA A 20 -3.69 -2.60 -3.66
C ALA A 20 -4.50 -3.64 -2.85
N GLY A 21 -5.31 -3.17 -1.89
CA GLY A 21 -6.12 -4.00 -1.01
C GLY A 21 -5.38 -4.53 0.23
N LEU A 22 -5.99 -5.49 0.92
CA LEU A 22 -5.47 -6.10 2.14
C LEU A 22 -4.61 -7.34 1.85
N PRO A 23 -3.51 -7.55 2.61
CA PRO A 23 -2.75 -8.80 2.53
C PRO A 23 -3.59 -9.94 3.12
N VAL A 24 -3.78 -11.01 2.35
CA VAL A 24 -4.55 -12.18 2.79
C VAL A 24 -3.70 -13.43 2.95
N GLU A 25 -2.57 -13.51 2.25
CA GLU A 25 -1.68 -14.68 2.32
C GLU A 25 -0.24 -14.31 1.96
N LYS A 26 0.73 -15.01 2.57
CA LYS A 26 2.14 -14.97 2.18
C LYS A 26 2.75 -16.36 2.32
N THR A 27 3.15 -16.96 1.20
CA THR A 27 3.61 -18.34 1.15
C THR A 27 5.01 -18.41 0.57
N ARG A 28 5.95 -19.08 1.27
CA ARG A 28 7.35 -19.22 0.83
C ARG A 28 7.54 -20.53 0.05
N HIS A 29 8.21 -20.45 -1.09
CA HIS A 29 8.51 -21.60 -1.96
C HIS A 29 10.01 -21.61 -2.30
N GLY A 30 10.82 -22.33 -1.51
CA GLY A 30 12.26 -22.37 -1.72
C GLY A 30 12.89 -20.97 -1.76
N SER A 31 13.34 -20.55 -2.95
CA SER A 31 13.98 -19.26 -3.20
C SER A 31 13.01 -18.10 -3.48
N SER A 32 11.71 -18.35 -3.62
CA SER A 32 10.67 -17.34 -3.88
C SER A 32 9.64 -17.26 -2.76
N THR A 33 8.85 -16.19 -2.80
CA THR A 33 7.67 -15.98 -1.94
C THR A 33 6.52 -15.54 -2.83
N THR A 34 5.31 -15.99 -2.54
CA THR A 34 4.06 -15.53 -3.13
C THR A 34 3.31 -14.69 -2.12
N TRP A 35 2.89 -13.48 -2.50
CA TRP A 35 2.01 -12.63 -1.71
C TRP A 35 0.66 -12.54 -2.38
N THR A 36 -0.41 -12.67 -1.59
CA THR A 36 -1.78 -12.51 -2.05
C THR A 36 -2.40 -11.27 -1.40
N TYR A 37 -2.94 -10.37 -2.23
CA TYR A 37 -3.72 -9.21 -1.80
C TYR A 37 -5.11 -9.25 -2.42
N ARG A 38 -6.10 -8.72 -1.71
CA ARG A 38 -7.49 -8.65 -2.20
C ARG A 38 -8.09 -7.29 -1.88
N THR A 39 -8.81 -6.72 -2.84
CA THR A 39 -9.61 -5.52 -2.60
C THR A 39 -10.98 -5.89 -2.01
N GLU A 40 -11.47 -5.08 -1.07
CA GLU A 40 -12.82 -5.20 -0.52
C GLU A 40 -13.83 -4.29 -1.24
N HIS A 41 -13.33 -3.44 -2.15
CA HIS A 41 -14.14 -2.55 -2.98
C HIS A 41 -13.79 -2.70 -4.47
N PRO A 42 -14.75 -2.48 -5.39
CA PRO A 42 -14.48 -2.43 -6.82
C PRO A 42 -13.55 -1.27 -7.18
N MET A 43 -12.56 -1.54 -8.01
CA MET A 43 -11.55 -0.58 -8.47
C MET A 43 -11.59 -0.48 -9.99
N ALA A 44 -11.33 0.70 -10.56
CA ALA A 44 -11.09 0.84 -12.00
C ALA A 44 -9.69 0.28 -12.35
N THR A 45 -9.53 -0.35 -13.51
CA THR A 45 -8.26 -1.01 -13.87
C THR A 45 -7.05 -0.06 -13.88
N GLU A 46 -7.24 1.21 -14.24
CA GLU A 46 -6.17 2.23 -14.24
C GLU A 46 -5.58 2.53 -12.85
N LEU A 47 -6.30 2.18 -11.78
CA LEU A 47 -5.87 2.41 -10.40
C LEU A 47 -5.11 1.20 -9.81
N ALA A 48 -5.04 0.08 -10.53
CA ALA A 48 -4.33 -1.10 -10.06
C ALA A 48 -2.82 -0.83 -9.94
N GLN A 49 -2.26 -1.09 -8.76
CA GLN A 49 -0.83 -0.95 -8.50
C GLN A 49 -0.21 -2.23 -7.93
N VAL A 50 1.02 -2.49 -8.35
CA VAL A 50 1.90 -3.53 -7.80
C VAL A 50 3.31 -2.96 -7.70
N SER A 51 3.96 -3.13 -6.55
CA SER A 51 5.37 -2.82 -6.35
C SER A 51 6.14 -4.06 -5.92
N ILE A 52 7.31 -4.27 -6.53
CA ILE A 52 8.21 -5.39 -6.27
C ILE A 52 9.62 -4.82 -6.14
N GLY A 53 10.23 -4.93 -4.97
CA GLY A 53 11.56 -4.39 -4.75
C GLY A 53 12.09 -4.57 -3.34
N SER A 54 13.24 -3.95 -3.09
CA SER A 54 13.82 -3.86 -1.74
C SER A 54 13.08 -2.79 -0.93
N SER A 55 11.85 -3.12 -0.52
CA SER A 55 10.95 -2.21 0.19
C SER A 55 10.82 -2.56 1.67
N ALA A 56 10.68 -1.53 2.50
CA ALA A 56 10.19 -1.64 3.86
C ALA A 56 8.69 -1.30 3.89
N VAL A 57 7.93 -2.04 4.69
CA VAL A 57 6.51 -1.78 4.93
C VAL A 57 6.35 -1.23 6.34
N ALA A 58 5.84 -0.02 6.47
CA ALA A 58 5.53 0.61 7.75
C ALA A 58 4.02 0.55 7.98
N HIS A 59 3.63 0.01 9.13
CA HIS A 59 2.23 -0.09 9.54
C HIS A 59 1.91 0.94 10.62
N ARG A 60 0.75 1.57 10.48
CA ARG A 60 0.17 2.50 11.45
C ARG A 60 -1.33 2.26 11.53
N THR A 61 -1.95 2.89 12.52
CA THR A 61 -3.39 2.90 12.69
C THR A 61 -3.89 4.32 12.43
N GLY A 62 -4.80 4.44 11.48
CA GLY A 62 -5.53 5.66 11.15
C GLY A 62 -6.78 5.86 12.03
N PRO A 63 -7.60 6.86 11.70
CA PRO A 63 -8.87 7.07 12.39
C PRO A 63 -9.76 5.81 12.31
N HIS A 64 -10.57 5.59 13.34
CA HIS A 64 -11.50 4.46 13.43
C HIS A 64 -10.87 3.06 13.28
N GLY A 65 -9.57 2.93 13.54
CA GLY A 65 -8.85 1.66 13.42
C GLY A 65 -8.41 1.31 12.00
N LEU A 66 -8.53 2.24 11.04
CA LEU A 66 -8.15 2.03 9.65
C LEU A 66 -6.68 1.60 9.53
N PRO A 67 -6.37 0.44 8.92
CA PRO A 67 -5.00 0.07 8.63
C PRO A 67 -4.33 1.10 7.69
N VAL A 68 -3.18 1.62 8.10
CA VAL A 68 -2.32 2.46 7.25
C VAL A 68 -1.04 1.68 6.94
N ARG A 69 -0.76 1.46 5.65
CA ARG A 69 0.36 0.66 5.15
C ARG A 69 1.19 1.46 4.16
N ASP A 70 2.27 2.04 4.63
CA ASP A 70 3.23 2.75 3.79
C ASP A 70 4.30 1.80 3.26
N VAL A 71 4.59 1.88 1.97
CA VAL A 71 5.60 1.07 1.29
C VAL A 71 6.68 2.01 0.77
N VAL A 72 7.91 1.87 1.26
CA VAL A 72 9.01 2.78 0.93
C VAL A 72 10.28 2.00 0.59
N PRO A 73 11.26 2.61 -0.10
CA PRO A 73 12.56 1.99 -0.29
C PRO A 73 13.18 1.64 1.07
N ALA A 74 13.68 0.42 1.23
CA ALA A 74 14.17 -0.06 2.53
C ALA A 74 15.32 0.81 3.08
N ALA A 75 16.16 1.33 2.18
CA ALA A 75 17.27 2.23 2.53
C ALA A 75 16.80 3.59 3.08
N ASP A 76 15.65 4.09 2.63
CA ASP A 76 15.13 5.41 2.97
C ASP A 76 14.12 5.42 4.12
N ARG A 77 13.77 4.26 4.69
CA ARG A 77 12.76 4.13 5.75
C ARG A 77 12.93 5.18 6.86
N LYS A 78 14.14 5.32 7.41
CA LYS A 78 14.42 6.26 8.51
C LYS A 78 14.31 7.72 8.06
N LYS A 79 14.73 8.01 6.84
CA LYS A 79 14.67 9.36 6.24
C LYS A 79 13.21 9.80 6.01
N LEU A 80 12.34 8.87 5.60
CA LEU A 80 10.94 9.15 5.29
C LEU A 80 10.02 9.12 6.52
N GLU A 81 10.42 8.47 7.60
CA GLU A 81 9.62 8.30 8.83
C GLU A 81 8.93 9.58 9.35
N PRO A 82 9.58 10.77 9.39
CA PRO A 82 8.92 11.99 9.86
C PRO A 82 7.73 12.45 9.00
N TRP A 83 7.69 12.03 7.74
CA TRP A 83 6.60 12.33 6.81
C TRP A 83 5.51 11.26 6.90
N LEU A 84 5.90 9.98 6.88
CA LEU A 84 4.96 8.85 6.96
C LEU A 84 4.11 8.89 8.24
N LYS A 85 4.67 9.35 9.37
CA LYS A 85 3.91 9.48 10.62
C LYS A 85 2.79 10.52 10.59
N LYS A 86 2.74 11.39 9.57
CA LYS A 86 1.69 12.40 9.43
C LYS A 86 0.41 11.85 8.80
N THR A 87 0.48 10.72 8.10
CA THR A 87 -0.64 10.15 7.33
C THR A 87 -1.92 9.98 8.16
N PRO A 88 -1.90 9.40 9.39
CA PRO A 88 -3.12 9.29 10.20
C PRO A 88 -3.81 10.62 10.49
N ALA A 89 -3.04 11.67 10.84
CA ALA A 89 -3.59 12.99 11.13
C ALA A 89 -4.12 13.70 9.88
N GLN A 90 -3.50 13.47 8.72
CA GLN A 90 -4.00 13.96 7.44
C GLN A 90 -5.34 13.33 7.06
N LEU A 91 -5.47 12.01 7.27
CA LEU A 91 -6.74 11.30 7.07
C LEU A 91 -7.83 11.82 8.00
N GLU A 92 -7.56 11.94 9.30
CA GLU A 92 -8.52 12.48 10.27
C GLU A 92 -8.97 13.91 9.89
N TRP A 93 -8.04 14.75 9.46
CA TRP A 93 -8.35 16.10 8.99
C TRP A 93 -9.25 16.09 7.75
N MET A 94 -9.00 15.18 6.80
CA MET A 94 -9.84 15.01 5.62
C MET A 94 -11.24 14.50 6.00
N GLU A 95 -11.34 13.51 6.88
CA GLU A 95 -12.62 12.94 7.31
C GLU A 95 -13.53 13.97 7.97
N GLN A 96 -12.96 14.91 8.73
CA GLN A 96 -13.72 16.04 9.31
C GLN A 96 -14.37 16.95 8.27
N ARG A 97 -13.89 16.94 7.01
CA ARG A 97 -14.36 17.83 5.95
C ARG A 97 -15.29 17.15 4.97
N VAL A 98 -14.93 15.94 4.56
CA VAL A 98 -15.60 15.25 3.45
C VAL A 98 -16.27 13.93 3.87
N GLY A 99 -16.17 13.56 5.15
CA GLY A 99 -16.70 12.33 5.69
C GLY A 99 -15.68 11.19 5.69
N ARG A 100 -16.10 10.07 6.30
CA ARG A 100 -15.25 8.90 6.58
C ARG A 100 -14.58 8.34 5.31
N TYR A 101 -13.31 7.95 5.42
CA TYR A 101 -12.59 7.29 4.35
C TYR A 101 -13.24 5.92 4.04
N PRO A 102 -13.56 5.64 2.76
CA PRO A 102 -14.47 4.54 2.44
C PRO A 102 -13.79 3.18 2.19
N PHE A 103 -12.46 3.11 2.10
CA PHE A 103 -11.75 1.88 1.72
C PHE A 103 -11.10 1.17 2.91
N GLU A 104 -10.70 -0.07 2.67
CA GLU A 104 -10.24 -1.04 3.66
C GLU A 104 -8.83 -0.76 4.23
N THR A 105 -8.03 0.04 3.53
CA THR A 105 -6.69 0.45 3.96
C THR A 105 -6.34 1.78 3.30
N TYR A 106 -5.35 2.48 3.85
CA TYR A 106 -4.72 3.61 3.19
C TYR A 106 -3.20 3.49 3.29
N GLY A 107 -2.45 4.28 2.53
CA GLY A 107 -1.02 4.41 2.71
C GLY A 107 -0.37 5.07 1.52
N VAL A 108 0.93 5.33 1.62
CA VAL A 108 1.73 5.83 0.51
C VAL A 108 2.66 4.76 -0.03
N LEU A 109 2.79 4.71 -1.35
CA LEU A 109 3.80 3.93 -2.04
C LEU A 109 4.85 4.90 -2.59
N VAL A 110 6.05 4.86 -2.02
CA VAL A 110 7.19 5.65 -2.50
C VAL A 110 8.06 4.74 -3.36
N ALA A 111 8.17 5.08 -4.64
CA ALA A 111 9.10 4.46 -5.56
C ALA A 111 10.36 5.32 -5.68
N ASP A 112 11.53 4.69 -5.74
CA ASP A 112 12.78 5.35 -6.10
C ASP A 112 12.84 5.48 -7.63
N SER A 113 12.07 6.44 -8.16
CA SER A 113 11.94 6.69 -9.59
C SER A 113 11.81 8.19 -9.82
N PRO A 114 12.45 8.76 -10.86
CA PRO A 114 12.39 10.20 -11.17
C PRO A 114 11.05 10.56 -11.85
N ILE A 115 9.94 10.20 -11.21
CA ILE A 115 8.60 10.61 -11.64
C ILE A 115 8.31 11.97 -11.02
N GLY A 116 8.08 12.99 -11.86
CA GLY A 116 7.78 14.36 -11.42
C GLY A 116 6.35 14.55 -10.88
N PHE A 117 5.65 13.46 -10.59
CA PHE A 117 4.24 13.43 -10.19
C PHE A 117 3.98 12.31 -9.19
N ALA A 118 2.83 12.38 -8.50
CA ALA A 118 2.27 11.31 -7.70
C ALA A 118 1.03 10.72 -8.40
N LEU A 119 0.70 9.47 -8.09
CA LEU A 119 -0.49 8.79 -8.61
C LEU A 119 -1.44 8.49 -7.45
N GLU A 120 -2.70 8.90 -7.58
CA GLU A 120 -3.78 8.63 -6.63
C GLU A 120 -4.41 7.26 -6.94
N THR A 121 -3.67 6.20 -6.64
CA THR A 121 -4.15 4.82 -6.81
C THR A 121 -4.99 4.39 -5.61
N GLN A 122 -6.02 3.57 -5.86
CA GLN A 122 -6.86 3.03 -4.80
C GLN A 122 -6.08 1.97 -4.02
N THR A 123 -6.15 2.04 -2.68
CA THR A 123 -5.51 1.07 -1.79
C THR A 123 -6.55 0.50 -0.85
#